data_AF-A0A1C4ECI7-F1
#
_entry.id   AF-A0A1C4ECI7-F1
#
_cell.length_a   1.000
_cell.length_b   1.000
_cell.length_c   1.000
_cell.angle_alpha   90.00
_cell.angle_beta   90.00
_cell.angle_gamma   90.00
#
_symmetry.space_group_name_H-M   'P 1'
#
loop_
_entity.id
_entity.type
_entity.pdbx_description
1 polymer ?
#
loop_
_entity_poly.entity_id
_entity_poly.type
_entity_poly.pdbx_seq_one_letter_code
_entity_poly.pdbx_strand_id
1 'polypeptide(L)'
;MHSDEGGNAINSFVNDRFDETRKHLFEEIMILDDAQFNSKPDKNKWSIAQVCHHLVLLDKVVIKVISSGLKKIDSTLKERREIRSILQDRSLKFIAP
;
A
#
# COMPACT_ATOMS: atom_id res chain seq x y z
N MET A 1 0.43 16.46 24.15
CA MET A 1 -0.47 15.39 23.66
C MET A 1 -1.68 16.05 23.00
N HIS A 2 -1.57 16.48 21.73
CA HIS A 2 -2.73 17.00 20.97
C HIS A 2 -2.41 17.17 19.48
N SER A 3 -2.08 16.09 18.77
CA SER A 3 -1.75 16.20 17.33
C SER A 3 -2.05 14.94 16.49
N ASP A 4 -2.79 13.95 17.00
CA ASP A 4 -2.94 12.63 16.34
C ASP A 4 -4.38 12.28 15.92
N GLU A 5 -5.39 13.06 16.34
CA GLU A 5 -6.79 12.77 16.01
C GLU A 5 -7.14 13.09 14.54
N GLY A 6 -6.56 14.16 13.98
CA GLY A 6 -6.78 14.55 12.59
C GLY A 6 -6.19 13.58 11.56
N GLY A 7 -5.06 12.92 11.90
CA GLY A 7 -4.43 11.91 11.04
C GLY A 7 -5.23 10.61 10.98
N ASN A 8 -5.80 10.17 12.11
CA ASN A 8 -6.64 8.98 12.16
C ASN A 8 -7.96 9.15 11.39
N ALA A 9 -8.60 10.33 11.50
CA ALA A 9 -9.84 10.61 10.77
C ALA A 9 -9.66 10.70 9.25
N ILE A 10 -8.51 11.20 8.77
CA ILE A 10 -8.18 11.24 7.34
C ILE A 10 -7.91 9.83 6.81
N ASN A 11 -7.19 9.01 7.58
CA ASN A 11 -6.92 7.62 7.20
C ASN A 11 -8.20 6.78 7.14
N SER A 12 -9.12 6.95 8.09
CA SER A 12 -10.41 6.24 8.05
C SER A 12 -11.24 6.66 6.85
N PHE A 13 -11.36 7.97 6.58
CA PHE A 13 -12.08 8.48 5.41
C PHE A 13 -11.53 7.90 4.10
N VAL A 14 -10.21 7.88 3.92
CA VAL A 14 -9.60 7.34 2.70
C VAL A 14 -9.86 5.83 2.57
N ASN A 15 -9.77 5.07 3.67
CA ASN A 15 -10.05 3.64 3.65
C ASN A 15 -11.52 3.35 3.33
N ASP A 16 -12.44 4.10 3.92
CA ASP A 16 -13.87 3.97 3.67
C ASP A 16 -14.19 4.19 2.18
N ARG A 17 -13.57 5.19 1.54
CA ARG A 17 -13.73 5.44 0.11
C ARG A 17 -13.20 4.30 -0.76
N PHE A 18 -12.10 3.65 -0.37
CA PHE A 18 -11.60 2.47 -1.09
C PHE A 18 -12.55 1.28 -0.95
N ASP A 19 -13.09 1.06 0.24
CA ASP A 19 -14.03 -0.03 0.51
C ASP A 19 -15.37 0.20 -0.20
N GLU A 20 -15.90 1.42 -0.20
CA GLU A 20 -17.08 1.82 -0.98
C GLU A 20 -16.85 1.59 -2.49
N THR A 21 -15.70 2.02 -3.01
CA THR A 21 -15.37 1.85 -4.44
C THR A 21 -15.29 0.37 -4.82
N ARG A 22 -14.65 -0.46 -3.98
CA ARG A 22 -14.55 -1.91 -4.21
C ARG A 22 -15.92 -2.57 -4.17
N LYS A 23 -16.76 -2.17 -3.22
CA LYS A 23 -18.13 -2.69 -3.08
C LYS A 23 -18.98 -2.36 -4.30
N HIS A 24 -19.00 -1.09 -4.74
CA HIS A 24 -19.75 -0.71 -5.94
C HIS A 24 -19.26 -1.44 -7.19
N LEU A 25 -17.93 -1.57 -7.37
CA LEU A 25 -17.39 -2.37 -8.47
C LEU A 25 -17.89 -3.82 -8.41
N PHE A 26 -17.92 -4.41 -7.22
CA PHE A 26 -18.38 -5.79 -7.04
C PHE A 26 -19.87 -5.94 -7.38
N GLU A 27 -20.71 -5.00 -6.93
CA GLU A 27 -22.14 -4.98 -7.24
C GLU A 27 -22.40 -4.88 -8.75
N GLU A 28 -21.64 -4.04 -9.47
CA GLU A 28 -21.75 -3.88 -10.93
C GLU A 28 -21.29 -5.12 -11.71
N ILE A 29 -20.28 -5.86 -11.25
CA ILE A 29 -19.81 -7.06 -11.95
C ILE A 29 -20.62 -8.32 -11.60
N MET A 30 -21.25 -8.37 -10.43
CA MET A 30 -22.00 -9.55 -9.97
C MET A 30 -23.23 -9.84 -10.82
N ILE A 31 -23.79 -8.85 -11.52
CA ILE A 31 -24.96 -9.02 -12.37
C ILE A 31 -24.63 -9.59 -13.75
N LEU A 32 -23.34 -9.67 -14.10
CA LEU A 32 -22.87 -10.12 -15.41
C LEU A 32 -22.74 -11.65 -15.43
N ASP A 33 -23.13 -12.26 -16.54
CA ASP A 33 -22.76 -13.64 -16.82
C ASP A 33 -21.31 -13.75 -17.34
N ASP A 34 -20.80 -14.99 -17.42
CA ASP A 34 -19.42 -15.25 -17.86
C ASP A 34 -19.15 -14.73 -19.27
N ALA A 35 -20.13 -14.76 -20.18
CA ALA A 35 -19.93 -14.29 -21.55
C ALA A 35 -19.81 -12.77 -21.58
N GLN A 36 -20.66 -12.06 -20.84
CA GLN A 36 -20.62 -10.61 -20.69
C GLN A 36 -19.33 -10.16 -19.99
N PHE A 37 -18.95 -10.82 -18.90
CA PHE A 37 -17.75 -10.50 -18.13
C PHE A 37 -16.46 -10.66 -18.94
N ASN A 38 -16.40 -11.69 -19.79
CA ASN A 38 -15.24 -11.98 -20.64
C ASN A 38 -15.30 -11.34 -22.03
N SER A 39 -16.43 -10.72 -22.41
CA SER A 39 -16.59 -10.10 -23.72
C SER A 39 -15.62 -8.95 -23.93
N LYS A 40 -15.04 -8.86 -25.12
CA LYS A 40 -14.19 -7.75 -25.55
C LYS A 40 -14.98 -6.84 -26.48
N PRO A 41 -15.11 -5.54 -26.17
CA PRO A 41 -15.85 -4.61 -27.03
C PRO A 41 -15.13 -4.34 -28.36
N ASP A 42 -13.81 -4.55 -28.42
CA ASP A 42 -12.99 -4.51 -29.63
C ASP A 42 -11.69 -5.33 -29.40
N LYS A 43 -10.99 -5.71 -30.47
CA LYS A 43 -9.72 -6.44 -30.45
C LYS A 43 -8.67 -5.76 -29.57
N ASN A 44 -8.63 -4.42 -29.59
CA ASN A 44 -7.64 -3.61 -28.89
C ASN A 44 -8.07 -3.12 -27.51
N LYS A 45 -9.27 -3.51 -27.04
CA LYS A 45 -9.79 -3.14 -25.72
C LYS A 45 -9.74 -4.33 -24.78
N TRP A 46 -9.74 -4.07 -23.48
CA TRP A 46 -9.84 -5.12 -22.47
C TRP A 46 -11.28 -5.52 -22.22
N SER A 47 -11.51 -6.78 -21.90
CA SER A 47 -12.77 -7.22 -21.29
C SER A 47 -12.87 -6.72 -19.83
N ILE A 48 -14.06 -6.78 -19.25
CA ILE A 48 -14.27 -6.42 -17.85
C ILE A 48 -13.40 -7.31 -16.95
N ALA A 49 -13.34 -8.62 -17.23
CA ALA A 49 -12.46 -9.56 -16.54
C ALA A 49 -10.98 -9.15 -16.55
N GLN A 50 -10.48 -8.69 -17.71
CA GLN A 50 -9.09 -8.25 -17.85
C GLN A 50 -8.82 -6.95 -17.07
N VAL A 51 -9.77 -6.01 -17.06
CA VAL A 51 -9.68 -4.81 -16.23
C VAL A 51 -9.63 -5.17 -14.75
N CYS A 52 -10.55 -6.01 -14.27
CA CYS A 52 -10.57 -6.46 -12.87
C CYS A 52 -9.28 -7.19 -12.48
N HIS A 53 -8.75 -8.05 -13.36
CA HIS A 53 -7.48 -8.72 -13.13
C HIS A 53 -6.33 -7.72 -12.97
N HIS A 54 -6.27 -6.69 -13.83
CA HIS A 54 -5.25 -5.66 -13.74
C HIS A 54 -5.37 -4.84 -12.45
N LEU A 55 -6.58 -4.49 -12.00
CA LEU A 55 -6.80 -3.82 -10.73
C LEU A 55 -6.24 -4.64 -9.55
N VAL A 56 -6.48 -5.95 -9.52
CA VAL A 56 -5.93 -6.84 -8.48
C VAL A 56 -4.40 -6.87 -8.51
N LEU A 57 -3.78 -6.86 -9.70
CA LEU A 57 -2.32 -6.81 -9.81
C LEU A 57 -1.77 -5.47 -9.30
N LEU A 58 -2.42 -4.36 -9.65
CA LEU A 58 -2.05 -3.03 -9.17
C LEU A 58 -2.12 -2.93 -7.65
N ASP A 59 -3.22 -3.37 -7.04
CA ASP A 59 -3.39 -3.36 -5.58
C ASP A 59 -2.27 -4.12 -4.88
N LYS A 60 -1.91 -5.32 -5.38
CA LYS A 60 -0.80 -6.12 -4.84
C LYS A 60 0.53 -5.39 -4.92
N VAL A 61 0.81 -4.70 -6.03
CA VAL A 61 2.05 -3.94 -6.22
C VAL A 61 2.09 -2.75 -5.27
N VAL A 62 0.99 -2.00 -5.13
CA VAL A 62 0.89 -0.85 -4.23
C VAL A 62 1.10 -1.26 -2.78
N ILE A 63 0.41 -2.30 -2.31
CA ILE A 63 0.58 -2.85 -0.95
C ILE A 63 2.05 -3.22 -0.71
N LYS A 64 2.69 -3.90 -1.67
CA LYS A 64 4.09 -4.28 -1.58
C LYS A 64 5.00 -3.06 -1.47
N VAL A 65 4.84 -2.05 -2.32
CA VAL A 65 5.67 -0.84 -2.33
C VAL A 65 5.55 -0.08 -1.01
N ILE A 66 4.32 0.11 -0.52
CA ILE A 66 4.07 0.79 0.76
C ILE A 66 4.70 0.00 1.92
N SER A 67 4.43 -1.31 1.99
CA SER A 67 4.98 -2.18 3.05
C SER A 67 6.51 -2.19 3.05
N SER A 68 7.13 -2.23 1.88
CA SER A 68 8.58 -2.16 1.74
C SER A 68 9.13 -0.78 2.13
N GLY A 69 8.44 0.30 1.76
CA GLY A 69 8.79 1.66 2.15
C GLY A 69 8.79 1.85 3.67
N LEU A 70 7.73 1.40 4.36
CA LEU A 70 7.62 1.47 5.82
C LEU A 70 8.74 0.70 6.52
N LYS A 71 8.99 -0.56 6.11
CA LYS A 71 10.08 -1.38 6.66
C LYS A 71 11.46 -0.71 6.51
N LYS A 72 11.71 -0.02 5.40
CA LYS A 72 12.97 0.70 5.15
C LYS A 72 13.11 1.93 6.05
N ILE A 73 12.02 2.64 6.33
CA ILE A 73 12.01 3.78 7.25
C ILE A 73 12.35 3.28 8.66
N ASP A 74 11.68 2.22 9.12
CA ASP A 74 11.90 1.63 10.44
C ASP A 74 13.34 1.14 10.62
N SER A 75 13.90 0.47 9.61
CA SER A 75 15.30 0.00 9.66
C SER A 75 16.27 1.17 9.74
N THR A 76 16.06 2.23 8.95
CA THR A 76 16.89 3.44 8.98
C THR A 76 16.82 4.15 10.33
N LEU A 77 15.63 4.24 10.94
CA LEU A 77 15.46 4.83 12.26
C LEU A 77 16.14 4.00 13.36
N LYS A 78 16.08 2.66 13.25
CA LYS A 78 16.78 1.72 14.14
C LYS A 78 18.30 1.89 14.05
N GLU A 79 18.85 1.87 12.84
CA GLU A 79 20.29 2.10 12.59
C GLU A 79 20.76 3.45 13.17
N ARG A 80 20.00 4.53 12.94
CA ARG A 80 20.31 5.86 13.51
C ARG A 80 20.25 5.90 15.05
N ARG A 81 19.42 5.06 15.67
CA ARG A 81 19.36 4.95 17.14
C ARG A 81 20.57 4.18 17.66
N GLU A 82 20.92 3.07 17.03
CA GLU A 82 22.08 2.25 17.37
C GLU A 82 23.39 3.04 17.27
N ILE A 83 23.60 3.80 16.18
CA ILE A 83 24.78 4.68 16.03
C ILE A 83 24.84 5.70 17.17
N ARG A 84 23.71 6.33 17.53
CA ARG A 84 23.65 7.29 18.63
C ARG A 84 24.01 6.64 19.97
N SER A 85 23.51 5.43 20.23
CA SER A 85 23.83 4.68 21.45
C SER A 85 25.32 4.34 21.54
N ILE A 86 25.93 3.89 20.43
CA ILE A 86 27.38 3.60 20.36
C ILE A 86 28.20 4.88 20.59
N LEU A 87 27.82 6.01 20.00
CA LEU A 87 28.53 7.29 20.18
C LEU A 87 28.40 7.86 21.61
N GLN A 88 27.32 7.55 22.31
CA GLN A 88 27.12 7.97 23.70
C GLN A 88 27.96 7.13 24.68
N ASP A 89 28.24 5.87 24.34
CA ASP A 89 29.11 5.01 25.13
C ASP A 89 30.59 5.34 24.88
N ARG A 90 31.14 6.24 25.69
CA ARG A 90 32.55 6.65 25.62
C ARG A 90 33.55 5.56 26.03
N SER A 91 33.08 4.38 26.46
CA SER A 91 33.96 3.24 26.75
C SER A 91 34.38 2.49 25.48
N LEU A 92 33.61 2.61 24.39
CA LEU A 92 33.89 2.01 23.10
C LEU A 92 34.84 2.91 22.30
N LYS A 93 36.09 2.46 22.12
CA LYS A 93 37.09 3.16 21.30
C LYS A 93 37.17 2.55 19.91
N PHE A 94 36.84 3.32 18.88
CA PHE A 94 37.07 2.94 17.48
C PHE A 94 38.46 3.40 17.02
N ILE A 95 39.20 2.49 16.38
CA ILE A 95 40.48 2.81 15.74
C ILE A 95 40.15 3.35 14.35
N ALA A 96 40.66 4.54 14.01
CA ALA A 96 40.50 5.11 12.69
C ALA A 96 41.32 4.30 11.66
N PRO A 97 40.80 4.09 10.43
CA PRO A 97 41.54 3.41 9.35
C PRO A 97 42.83 4.14 8.95
#